data_AF-A0A1B6EB63-F1
#
_entry.id   AF-A0A1B6EB63-F1
#
_cell.length_a   1.000
_cell.length_b   1.000
_cell.length_c   1.000
_cell.angle_alpha   90.00
_cell.angle_beta   90.00
_cell.angle_gamma   90.00
#
_symmetry.space_group_name_H-M   'P 1'
#
loop_
_entity.id
_entity.type
_entity.pdbx_description
1 polymer ?
#
loop_
_entity_poly.entity_id
_entity_poly.type
_entity_poly.pdbx_seq_one_letter_code
_entity_poly.pdbx_strand_id
1 'polypeptide(L)'
;MKKWKDASSLIVMVANITSKTDLKKPNFHLLKLRKKSEYFPKISVFPGGSVSPADYSSEWIHIFQGGDCKFGSNQTSDKNLSSVDDYDMPKSIFLKITAIRETFEECGLLLCKYNNNKLNEPFAQHFQIESIDFWRNKVINDPFQFINLCKEFKCYPNIEVIYPWSNWLTPRHIPKKFDAKFFITTLVNKEPVTPDNIEIESCGVNI
;
A
#
# COMPACT_ATOMS: atom_id res chain seq x y z
N MET A 1 -20.34 -20.06 -8.36
CA MET A 1 -19.25 -20.14 -7.35
C MET A 1 -18.95 -18.74 -6.84
N LYS A 2 -18.69 -18.52 -5.54
CA LYS A 2 -18.27 -17.20 -5.05
C LYS A 2 -16.90 -16.83 -5.65
N LYS A 3 -16.81 -15.68 -6.32
CA LYS A 3 -15.58 -15.10 -6.88
C LYS A 3 -14.63 -14.71 -5.73
N TRP A 4 -13.33 -14.79 -5.95
CA TRP A 4 -12.34 -14.23 -5.03
C TRP A 4 -12.40 -12.70 -5.12
N LYS A 5 -12.33 -12.03 -3.97
CA LYS A 5 -12.19 -10.57 -3.93
C LYS A 5 -10.73 -10.21 -4.13
N ASP A 6 -10.47 -9.19 -4.94
CA ASP A 6 -9.13 -8.66 -5.07
C ASP A 6 -8.72 -7.96 -3.77
N ALA A 7 -7.48 -8.20 -3.34
CA ALA A 7 -6.90 -7.61 -2.15
C ALA A 7 -5.41 -7.33 -2.38
N SER A 8 -4.88 -6.37 -1.63
CA SER A 8 -3.46 -6.03 -1.66
C SER A 8 -2.88 -5.93 -0.27
N SER A 9 -1.62 -6.31 -0.12
CA SER A 9 -0.86 -6.14 1.11
C SER A 9 0.56 -5.65 0.83
N LEU A 10 1.09 -4.81 1.72
CA LEU A 10 2.40 -4.18 1.58
C LEU A 10 3.37 -4.65 2.65
N ILE A 11 4.45 -5.30 2.22
CA ILE A 11 5.61 -5.61 3.05
C ILE A 11 6.50 -4.38 3.07
N VAL A 12 6.54 -3.68 4.19
CA VAL A 12 7.43 -2.51 4.37
C VAL A 12 8.70 -2.96 5.08
N MET A 13 9.84 -2.83 4.40
CA MET A 13 11.15 -3.07 4.99
C MET A 13 11.83 -1.76 5.39
N VAL A 14 12.63 -1.76 6.44
CA VAL A 14 13.55 -0.67 6.79
C VAL A 14 14.95 -1.25 6.85
N ALA A 15 15.90 -0.71 6.08
CA ALA A 15 17.28 -1.18 6.14
C ALA A 15 17.92 -0.77 7.47
N ASN A 16 18.54 -1.72 8.17
CA ASN A 16 19.34 -1.48 9.36
C ASN A 16 20.80 -1.24 8.96
N ILE A 17 21.11 -0.03 8.49
CA ILE A 17 22.45 0.35 8.00
C ILE A 17 23.47 0.48 9.16
N THR A 18 23.00 0.47 10.41
CA THR A 18 23.87 0.67 11.59
C THR A 18 24.69 -0.56 12.01
N SER A 19 24.38 -1.78 11.54
CA SER A 19 25.17 -2.96 11.89
C SER A 19 26.17 -3.32 10.79
N LYS A 20 27.43 -2.91 10.96
CA LYS A 20 28.58 -3.51 10.26
C LYS A 20 28.94 -4.92 10.75
N THR A 21 28.07 -5.57 11.53
CA THR A 21 28.46 -6.69 12.37
C THR A 21 27.41 -7.80 12.34
N ASP A 22 27.86 -8.97 11.86
CA ASP A 22 27.19 -10.28 11.78
C ASP A 22 26.30 -10.54 10.55
N LEU A 23 26.90 -11.10 9.48
CA LEU A 23 26.21 -11.62 8.28
C LEU A 23 25.20 -12.74 8.58
N LYS A 24 25.15 -13.24 9.83
CA LYS A 24 24.19 -14.29 10.24
C LYS A 24 22.83 -13.73 10.65
N LYS A 25 22.65 -12.42 10.75
CA LYS A 25 21.37 -11.79 11.12
C LYS A 25 20.81 -10.93 9.98
N PRO A 26 19.47 -10.89 9.81
CA PRO A 26 18.85 -9.94 8.90
C PRO A 26 19.25 -8.51 9.28
N ASN A 27 19.74 -7.76 8.30
CA ASN A 27 20.09 -6.34 8.44
C ASN A 27 18.95 -5.42 7.98
N PHE A 28 17.72 -5.91 8.03
CA PHE A 28 16.52 -5.16 7.71
C PHE A 28 15.49 -5.43 8.79
N HIS A 29 14.44 -4.63 8.82
CA HIS A 29 13.35 -4.64 9.78
C HIS A 29 12.02 -4.67 9.02
N LEU A 30 11.04 -5.47 9.45
CA LEU A 30 9.73 -5.55 8.78
C LEU A 30 8.65 -4.89 9.63
N LEU A 31 7.81 -4.05 9.01
CA LEU A 31 6.58 -3.58 9.62
C LEU A 31 5.55 -4.72 9.68
N LYS A 32 5.11 -5.06 10.88
CA LYS A 32 4.01 -5.99 11.14
C LYS A 32 2.95 -5.31 11.97
N LEU A 33 1.70 -5.60 11.67
CA LEU A 33 0.53 -5.13 12.40
C LEU A 33 -0.07 -6.27 13.21
N ARG A 34 -0.61 -5.95 14.37
CA ARG A 34 -1.39 -6.88 15.19
C ARG A 34 -2.85 -6.49 15.10
N LYS A 35 -3.69 -7.36 14.52
CA LYS A 35 -5.12 -7.10 14.39
C LYS A 35 -5.83 -7.35 15.72
N LYS A 36 -6.85 -6.54 16.03
CA LYS A 36 -7.79 -6.82 17.12
C LYS A 36 -8.60 -8.06 16.75
N SER A 37 -8.66 -9.03 17.66
CA SER A 37 -9.46 -10.23 17.46
C SER A 37 -9.91 -10.81 18.79
N GLU A 38 -11.21 -11.06 18.90
CA GLU A 38 -11.81 -11.77 20.05
C GLU A 38 -11.59 -13.29 19.96
N TYR A 39 -11.43 -13.82 18.74
CA TYR A 39 -11.38 -15.27 18.47
C TYR A 39 -9.96 -15.80 18.23
N PHE A 40 -9.07 -14.97 17.68
CA PHE A 40 -7.68 -15.34 17.38
C PHE A 40 -6.73 -14.32 18.02
N PRO A 41 -6.46 -14.45 19.33
CA PRO A 41 -5.50 -13.56 19.97
C PRO A 41 -4.14 -13.70 19.27
N LYS A 42 -3.60 -12.58 18.77
CA LYS A 42 -2.21 -12.40 18.28
C LYS A 42 -1.89 -12.83 16.84
N ILE A 43 -2.76 -12.57 15.86
CA ILE A 43 -2.35 -12.68 14.44
C ILE A 43 -1.52 -11.44 14.06
N SER A 44 -0.28 -11.68 13.61
CA SER A 44 0.54 -10.67 12.94
C SER A 44 0.33 -10.71 11.43
N VAL A 45 0.08 -9.55 10.85
CA VAL A 45 -0.13 -9.38 9.40
C VAL A 45 0.75 -8.25 8.87
N PHE A 46 0.84 -8.14 7.55
CA PHE A 46 1.30 -6.92 6.89
C PHE A 46 0.11 -5.99 6.64
N PRO A 47 0.32 -4.67 6.52
CA PRO A 47 -0.75 -3.76 6.17
C PRO A 47 -1.42 -4.18 4.86
N GLY A 48 -2.74 -4.09 4.78
CA GLY A 48 -3.46 -4.45 3.58
C GLY A 48 -4.91 -4.85 3.79
N GLY A 49 -5.64 -4.85 2.68
CA GLY A 49 -7.07 -5.10 2.67
C GLY A 49 -7.63 -5.27 1.28
N SER A 50 -8.95 -5.12 1.16
CA SER A 50 -9.67 -5.36 -0.09
C SER A 50 -9.58 -4.15 -1.01
N VAL A 51 -9.59 -4.39 -2.32
CA VAL A 51 -9.73 -3.31 -3.30
C VAL A 51 -11.06 -2.60 -3.10
N SER A 52 -11.02 -1.27 -3.05
CA SER A 52 -12.18 -0.37 -2.98
C SER A 52 -12.47 0.26 -4.35
N PRO A 53 -13.72 0.64 -4.68
CA PRO A 53 -14.04 1.43 -5.87
C PRO A 53 -13.20 2.70 -6.05
N ALA A 54 -12.77 3.31 -4.94
CA ALA A 54 -11.87 4.46 -4.99
C ALA A 54 -10.52 4.11 -5.62
N ASP A 55 -10.00 2.89 -5.47
CA ASP A 55 -8.65 2.51 -5.89
C ASP A 55 -8.50 2.42 -7.42
N TYR A 56 -9.60 2.16 -8.14
CA TYR A 56 -9.65 2.08 -9.60
C TYR A 56 -10.46 3.21 -10.25
N SER A 57 -10.73 4.28 -9.49
CA SER A 57 -11.40 5.48 -10.02
C SER A 57 -10.60 6.10 -11.17
N SER A 58 -11.29 6.52 -12.23
CA SER A 58 -10.69 7.24 -13.35
C SER A 58 -10.09 8.59 -12.95
N GLU A 59 -10.47 9.16 -11.80
CA GLU A 59 -9.89 10.40 -11.27
C GLU A 59 -8.38 10.31 -11.03
N TRP A 60 -7.87 9.11 -10.73
CA TRP A 60 -6.44 8.89 -10.60
C TRP A 60 -5.68 9.20 -11.88
N ILE A 61 -6.27 8.96 -13.06
CA ILE A 61 -5.63 9.27 -14.35
C ILE A 61 -5.22 10.74 -14.38
N HIS A 62 -6.10 11.64 -13.94
CA HIS A 62 -5.82 13.08 -13.89
C HIS A 62 -4.82 13.46 -12.80
N ILE A 63 -4.89 12.82 -11.63
CA ILE A 63 -3.95 13.06 -10.52
C ILE A 63 -2.53 12.65 -10.91
N PHE A 64 -2.37 11.47 -11.52
CA PHE A 64 -1.07 10.98 -11.98
C PHE A 64 -0.55 11.74 -13.20
N GLN A 65 -1.40 12.19 -14.13
CA GLN A 65 -1.00 13.04 -15.26
C GLN A 65 -0.59 14.46 -14.82
N GLY A 66 -1.14 14.94 -13.71
CA GLY A 66 -0.67 16.15 -13.05
C GLY A 66 0.74 16.02 -12.46
N GLY A 67 1.25 14.80 -12.31
CA GLY A 67 2.66 14.49 -12.04
C GLY A 67 3.36 13.85 -13.25
N ASP A 68 4.69 13.76 -13.22
CA ASP A 68 5.46 13.12 -14.30
C ASP A 68 5.30 11.57 -14.33
N CYS A 69 4.31 11.00 -13.62
CA CYS A 69 4.05 9.57 -13.66
C CYS A 69 3.42 9.20 -15.00
N LYS A 70 4.23 8.57 -15.84
CA LYS A 70 3.77 8.07 -17.14
C LYS A 70 2.88 6.86 -16.95
N PHE A 71 1.57 7.10 -16.88
CA PHE A 71 0.57 6.07 -17.15
C PHE A 71 0.90 5.43 -18.52
N GLY A 72 1.40 4.19 -18.51
CA GLY A 72 1.52 3.38 -19.72
C GLY A 72 2.77 3.56 -20.59
N SER A 73 3.88 4.16 -20.13
CA SER A 73 5.14 4.09 -20.90
C SER A 73 6.27 3.43 -20.09
N ASN A 74 6.66 2.24 -20.52
CA ASN A 74 7.91 1.53 -20.19
C ASN A 74 7.98 0.77 -18.86
N GLN A 75 7.03 -0.12 -18.58
CA GLN A 75 7.37 -1.36 -17.87
C GLN A 75 6.92 -2.56 -18.73
N THR A 76 7.92 -3.11 -19.44
CA THR A 76 8.01 -4.50 -19.93
C THR A 76 6.74 -5.09 -20.54
N SER A 77 6.67 -5.13 -21.87
CA SER A 77 6.28 -6.30 -22.68
C SER A 77 5.13 -7.22 -22.24
N ASP A 78 4.17 -6.79 -21.43
CA ASP A 78 2.91 -7.48 -21.23
C ASP A 78 1.89 -6.94 -22.24
N LYS A 79 2.18 -7.16 -23.53
CA LYS A 79 1.23 -6.96 -24.64
C LYS A 79 0.02 -7.92 -24.58
N ASN A 80 -0.13 -8.67 -23.49
CA ASN A 80 -1.25 -9.57 -23.22
C ASN A 80 -2.19 -9.08 -22.12
N LEU A 81 -2.08 -7.83 -21.64
CA LEU A 81 -3.15 -7.24 -20.83
C LEU A 81 -4.21 -6.61 -21.74
N SER A 82 -4.73 -7.43 -22.65
CA SER A 82 -6.03 -7.20 -23.27
C SER A 82 -7.06 -6.97 -22.15
N SER A 83 -7.94 -6.01 -22.38
CA SER A 83 -9.13 -5.64 -21.61
C SER A 83 -10.01 -6.85 -21.22
N VAL A 84 -9.67 -7.53 -20.13
CA VAL A 84 -10.46 -8.65 -19.57
C VAL A 84 -11.17 -8.25 -18.27
N ASP A 85 -10.81 -7.12 -17.67
CA ASP A 85 -11.43 -6.64 -16.43
C ASP A 85 -12.30 -5.39 -16.70
N ASP A 86 -13.48 -5.30 -16.05
CA ASP A 86 -14.46 -4.18 -16.10
C ASP A 86 -13.94 -2.85 -15.49
N TYR A 87 -12.62 -2.63 -15.45
CA TYR A 87 -12.01 -1.49 -14.79
C TYR A 87 -11.39 -0.51 -15.78
N ASP A 88 -11.62 0.79 -15.56
CA ASP A 88 -11.05 1.89 -16.34
C ASP A 88 -9.52 2.05 -16.14
N MET A 89 -8.91 1.23 -15.28
CA MET A 89 -7.50 1.29 -14.90
C MET A 89 -6.85 -0.11 -14.89
N PRO A 90 -5.58 -0.25 -15.33
CA PRO A 90 -4.85 -1.49 -15.20
C PRO A 90 -4.82 -2.02 -13.76
N LYS A 91 -5.11 -3.31 -13.61
CA LYS A 91 -5.13 -4.01 -12.30
C LYS A 91 -3.83 -3.88 -11.51
N SER A 92 -2.69 -3.88 -12.18
CA SER A 92 -1.39 -3.67 -11.55
C SER A 92 -1.23 -2.31 -10.88
N ILE A 93 -1.96 -1.28 -11.34
CA ILE A 93 -1.91 0.07 -10.78
C ILE A 93 -2.84 0.17 -9.58
N PHE A 94 -4.13 -0.16 -9.73
CA PHE A 94 -5.07 -0.01 -8.62
C PHE A 94 -4.70 -0.91 -7.45
N LEU A 95 -4.13 -2.11 -7.67
CA LEU A 95 -3.66 -2.96 -6.58
C LEU A 95 -2.53 -2.29 -5.76
N LYS A 96 -1.65 -1.50 -6.40
CA LYS A 96 -0.63 -0.72 -5.68
C LYS A 96 -1.27 0.46 -4.93
N ILE A 97 -2.28 1.11 -5.49
CA ILE A 97 -3.03 2.17 -4.82
C ILE A 97 -3.72 1.60 -3.58
N THR A 98 -4.40 0.46 -3.68
CA THR A 98 -4.99 -0.26 -2.55
C THR A 98 -3.96 -0.54 -1.47
N ALA A 99 -2.77 -1.06 -1.84
CA ALA A 99 -1.71 -1.33 -0.88
C ALA A 99 -1.28 -0.07 -0.10
N ILE A 100 -1.15 1.08 -0.78
CA ILE A 100 -0.79 2.36 -0.15
C ILE A 100 -1.91 2.89 0.74
N ARG A 101 -3.16 2.89 0.24
CA ARG A 101 -4.33 3.38 0.99
C ARG A 101 -4.51 2.60 2.28
N GLU A 102 -4.53 1.27 2.21
CA GLU A 102 -4.68 0.40 3.39
C GLU A 102 -3.53 0.57 4.37
N THR A 103 -2.29 0.75 3.88
CA THR A 103 -1.14 1.06 4.74
C THR A 103 -1.32 2.37 5.49
N PHE A 104 -1.86 3.40 4.84
CA PHE A 104 -2.18 4.66 5.48
C PHE A 104 -3.31 4.53 6.52
N GLU A 105 -4.40 3.84 6.17
CA GLU A 105 -5.53 3.57 7.06
C GLU A 105 -5.08 2.83 8.32
N GLU A 106 -4.37 1.71 8.17
CA GLU A 106 -4.05 0.80 9.28
C GLU A 106 -2.88 1.27 10.17
N CYS A 107 -1.91 2.01 9.62
CA CYS A 107 -0.71 2.41 10.38
C CYS A 107 -0.22 3.87 10.22
N GLY A 108 -0.94 4.71 9.47
CA GLY A 108 -0.60 6.12 9.27
C GLY A 108 0.58 6.37 8.32
N LEU A 109 1.21 5.32 7.80
CA LEU A 109 2.32 5.45 6.85
C LEU A 109 1.81 5.83 5.46
N LEU A 110 1.82 7.13 5.18
CA LEU A 110 1.44 7.69 3.89
C LEU A 110 2.61 7.61 2.90
N LEU A 111 2.45 6.86 1.80
CA LEU A 111 3.47 6.69 0.75
C LEU A 111 3.06 7.44 -0.52
N CYS A 112 3.27 8.76 -0.52
CA CYS A 112 2.97 9.65 -1.63
C CYS A 112 4.22 10.41 -2.09
N LYS A 113 4.12 11.04 -3.27
CA LYS A 113 5.07 12.06 -3.73
C LYS A 113 4.34 13.25 -4.33
N TYR A 114 4.96 14.43 -4.28
CA TYR A 114 4.41 15.63 -4.88
C TYR A 114 4.35 15.51 -6.41
N ASN A 115 3.34 16.13 -7.01
CA ASN A 115 3.16 16.19 -8.47
C ASN A 115 4.40 16.75 -9.21
N ASN A 116 5.12 17.70 -8.61
CA ASN A 116 6.28 18.34 -9.20
C ASN A 116 7.62 17.67 -8.84
N ASN A 117 7.62 16.58 -8.06
CA ASN A 117 8.85 15.92 -7.66
C ASN A 117 9.37 15.01 -8.79
N LYS A 118 10.40 15.48 -9.50
CA LYS A 118 11.06 14.75 -10.60
C LYS A 118 12.12 13.77 -10.13
N LEU A 119 12.46 13.75 -8.84
CA LEU A 119 13.46 12.85 -8.32
C LEU A 119 12.86 11.45 -8.20
N ASN A 120 13.43 10.52 -8.97
CA ASN A 120 13.17 9.09 -8.80
C ASN A 120 13.99 8.59 -7.62
N GLU A 121 13.44 8.76 -6.43
CA GLU A 121 14.03 8.19 -5.22
C GLU A 121 13.87 6.65 -5.26
N PRO A 122 14.96 5.89 -5.04
CA PRO A 122 14.92 4.43 -5.09
C PRO A 122 14.19 3.82 -3.87
N PHE A 123 13.90 4.62 -2.85
CA PHE A 123 13.31 4.19 -1.60
C PHE A 123 12.04 4.97 -1.28
N ALA A 124 11.09 4.31 -0.63
CA ALA A 124 9.90 4.95 -0.12
C ALA A 124 10.25 5.85 1.08
N GLN A 125 9.44 6.88 1.26
CA GLN A 125 9.52 7.82 2.37
C GLN A 125 8.11 8.10 2.88
N HIS A 126 7.99 8.37 4.17
CA HIS A 126 6.73 8.81 4.74
C HIS A 126 6.44 10.25 4.30
N PHE A 127 5.34 10.43 3.58
CA PHE A 127 4.90 11.72 3.10
C PHE A 127 4.22 12.49 4.23
N GLN A 128 4.83 13.60 4.64
CA GLN A 128 4.35 14.44 5.73
C GLN A 128 3.25 15.38 5.25
N ILE A 129 2.13 15.40 5.97
CA ILE A 129 1.02 16.32 5.74
C ILE A 129 0.54 16.90 7.07
N GLU A 130 -0.04 18.10 7.00
CA GLU A 130 -0.72 18.69 8.15
C GLU A 130 -1.98 17.88 8.49
N SER A 131 -2.27 17.76 9.79
CA SER A 131 -3.47 17.07 10.29
C SER A 131 -3.62 15.63 9.76
N ILE A 132 -2.53 14.86 9.73
CA ILE A 132 -2.51 13.51 9.17
C ILE A 132 -3.57 12.58 9.75
N ASP A 133 -3.81 12.63 11.06
CA ASP A 133 -4.83 11.80 11.73
C ASP A 133 -6.25 12.18 11.31
N PHE A 134 -6.53 13.45 11.03
CA PHE A 134 -7.82 13.90 10.51
C PHE A 134 -8.08 13.31 9.12
N TRP A 135 -7.08 13.39 8.24
CA TRP A 135 -7.16 12.81 6.90
C TRP A 135 -7.25 11.29 6.93
N ARG A 136 -6.47 10.63 7.80
CA ARG A 136 -6.54 9.20 8.02
C ARG A 136 -7.94 8.76 8.43
N ASN A 137 -8.54 9.42 9.42
CA ASN A 137 -9.91 9.14 9.84
C ASN A 137 -10.93 9.34 8.71
N LYS A 138 -10.75 10.37 7.87
CA LYS A 138 -11.58 10.55 6.67
C LYS A 138 -11.47 9.37 5.71
N VAL A 139 -10.25 8.90 5.44
CA VAL A 139 -9.99 7.80 4.50
C VAL A 139 -10.52 6.47 5.04
N ILE A 140 -10.34 6.18 6.34
CA ILE A 140 -10.91 4.99 7.00
C ILE A 140 -12.44 4.95 6.85
N ASN A 141 -13.11 6.09 6.98
CA ASN A 141 -14.57 6.17 6.86
C ASN A 141 -15.05 6.12 5.40
N ASP A 142 -14.29 6.70 4.47
CA ASP A 142 -14.59 6.74 3.05
C ASP A 142 -13.29 6.70 2.21
N PRO A 143 -13.00 5.57 1.53
CA PRO A 143 -11.82 5.43 0.69
C PRO A 143 -11.68 6.50 -0.41
N PHE A 144 -12.77 7.13 -0.87
CA PHE A 144 -12.68 8.24 -1.84
C PHE A 144 -12.00 9.47 -1.24
N GLN A 145 -11.96 9.62 0.09
CA GLN A 145 -11.21 10.70 0.73
C GLN A 145 -9.70 10.59 0.48
N PHE A 146 -9.18 9.43 0.05
CA PHE A 146 -7.77 9.29 -0.30
C PHE A 146 -7.43 10.07 -1.59
N ILE A 147 -8.37 10.12 -2.54
CA ILE A 147 -8.29 10.96 -3.73
C ILE A 147 -8.32 12.44 -3.31
N ASN A 148 -9.22 12.82 -2.40
CA ASN A 148 -9.33 14.20 -1.91
C ASN A 148 -8.08 14.66 -1.15
N LEU A 149 -7.47 13.76 -0.35
CA LEU A 149 -6.19 13.99 0.30
C LEU A 149 -5.12 14.31 -0.74
N CYS A 150 -5.00 13.47 -1.77
CA CYS A 150 -4.04 13.66 -2.85
C CYS A 150 -4.23 15.00 -3.58
N LYS A 151 -5.48 15.39 -3.84
CA LYS A 151 -5.81 16.70 -4.45
C LYS A 151 -5.43 17.87 -3.55
N GLU A 152 -5.77 17.81 -2.26
CA GLU A 152 -5.49 18.87 -1.29
C GLU A 152 -3.98 19.13 -1.19
N PHE A 153 -3.20 18.07 -0.99
CA PHE A 153 -1.75 18.17 -0.80
C PHE A 153 -0.94 18.15 -2.10
N LYS A 154 -1.62 18.17 -3.25
CA LYS A 154 -1.00 18.15 -4.60
C LYS A 154 0.04 17.01 -4.71
N CYS A 155 -0.36 15.85 -4.24
CA CYS A 155 0.46 14.65 -4.21
C CYS A 155 -0.31 13.47 -4.82
N TYR A 156 0.38 12.35 -4.99
CA TYR A 156 -0.21 11.14 -5.50
C TYR A 156 0.50 9.91 -4.91
N PRO A 157 -0.16 8.73 -4.89
CA PRO A 157 0.42 7.51 -4.35
C PRO A 157 1.71 7.15 -5.11
N ASN A 158 2.82 6.96 -4.40
CA ASN A 158 4.10 6.66 -5.01
C ASN A 158 4.19 5.17 -5.41
N ILE A 159 3.50 4.79 -6.48
CA ILE A 159 3.42 3.40 -6.96
C ILE A 159 4.73 2.87 -7.59
N GLU A 160 5.72 3.74 -7.80
CA GLU A 160 7.00 3.41 -8.42
C GLU A 160 8.00 2.78 -7.43
N VAL A 161 7.84 3.05 -6.13
CA VAL A 161 8.66 2.47 -5.05
C VAL A 161 8.06 1.19 -4.46
N ILE A 162 7.02 0.65 -5.09
CA ILE A 162 6.32 -0.57 -4.66
C ILE A 162 6.46 -1.65 -5.73
N TYR A 163 7.02 -2.80 -5.35
CA TYR A 163 7.37 -3.88 -6.27
C TYR A 163 6.55 -5.14 -5.98
N PRO A 164 6.12 -5.90 -7.00
CA PRO A 164 5.40 -7.15 -6.79
C PRO A 164 6.30 -8.16 -6.07
N TRP A 165 5.76 -8.87 -5.07
CA TRP A 165 6.47 -9.89 -4.31
C TRP A 165 5.87 -11.28 -4.49
N SER A 166 4.57 -11.44 -4.26
CA SER A 166 3.89 -12.72 -4.43
C SER A 166 2.38 -12.53 -4.68
N ASN A 167 1.67 -13.62 -4.98
CA ASN A 167 0.22 -13.64 -5.12
C ASN A 167 -0.35 -14.86 -4.41
N TRP A 168 -1.36 -14.68 -3.57
CA TRP A 168 -1.92 -15.74 -2.73
C TRP A 168 -3.42 -15.87 -2.94
N LEU A 169 -3.83 -17.02 -3.47
CA LEU A 169 -5.24 -17.34 -3.67
C LEU A 169 -5.77 -18.15 -2.49
N THR A 170 -6.83 -17.68 -1.85
CA THR A 170 -7.44 -18.41 -0.72
C THR A 170 -7.94 -19.80 -1.16
N PRO A 171 -7.65 -20.89 -0.43
CA PRO A 171 -8.16 -22.22 -0.75
C PRO A 171 -9.69 -22.28 -0.92
N ARG A 172 -10.17 -23.14 -1.84
CA ARG A 172 -11.59 -23.17 -2.27
C ARG A 172 -12.60 -23.44 -1.15
N HIS A 173 -12.18 -24.17 -0.11
CA HIS A 173 -13.04 -24.58 1.01
C HIS A 173 -13.22 -23.48 2.08
N ILE A 174 -12.43 -22.40 2.03
CA ILE A 174 -12.56 -21.27 2.96
C ILE A 174 -13.70 -20.34 2.49
N PRO A 175 -14.64 -19.93 3.37
CA PRO A 175 -15.79 -19.10 2.97
C PRO A 175 -15.44 -17.70 2.46
N LYS A 176 -14.51 -17.00 3.15
CA LYS A 176 -14.04 -15.66 2.79
C LYS A 176 -12.81 -15.81 1.88
N LYS A 177 -12.91 -15.35 0.63
CA LYS A 177 -11.95 -15.65 -0.43
C LYS A 177 -11.30 -14.40 -0.99
N PHE A 178 -9.98 -14.39 -1.01
CA PHE A 178 -9.15 -13.31 -1.52
C PHE A 178 -8.11 -13.79 -2.52
N ASP A 179 -7.98 -13.05 -3.62
CA ASP A 179 -6.82 -13.07 -4.51
C ASP A 179 -5.92 -11.91 -4.05
N ALA A 180 -4.99 -12.24 -3.14
CA ALA A 180 -4.22 -11.26 -2.40
C ALA A 180 -2.84 -11.04 -3.05
N LYS A 181 -2.65 -9.85 -3.62
CA LYS A 181 -1.37 -9.44 -4.18
C LYS A 181 -0.49 -8.85 -3.09
N PHE A 182 0.68 -9.44 -2.88
CA PHE A 182 1.68 -8.92 -1.98
C PHE A 182 2.68 -8.08 -2.76
N PHE A 183 2.91 -6.87 -2.25
CA PHE A 183 3.97 -5.99 -2.70
C PHE A 183 5.02 -5.81 -1.60
N ILE A 184 6.19 -5.30 -2.00
CA ILE A 184 7.28 -4.95 -1.11
C ILE A 184 7.79 -3.54 -1.40
N THR A 185 8.15 -2.81 -0.36
CA THR A 185 8.84 -1.53 -0.45
C THR A 185 9.91 -1.41 0.63
N THR A 186 10.85 -0.50 0.45
CA THR A 186 11.93 -0.23 1.41
C THR A 186 11.88 1.25 1.81
N LEU A 187 11.78 1.51 3.10
CA LEU A 187 11.92 2.85 3.68
C LEU A 187 13.39 3.14 3.97
N VAL A 188 13.76 4.41 3.80
CA VAL A 188 15.09 4.92 4.15
C VAL A 188 15.34 4.86 5.65
N ASN A 189 14.35 5.31 6.44
CA ASN A 189 14.42 5.41 7.88
C ASN A 189 13.23 4.71 8.54
N LYS A 190 13.35 4.45 9.85
CA LYS A 190 12.21 4.03 10.65
C LYS A 190 11.30 5.24 10.86
N GLU A 191 10.09 5.17 10.30
CA GLU A 191 9.08 6.21 10.38
C GLU A 191 8.11 5.95 11.55
N PRO A 192 7.51 6.99 12.16
CA PRO A 192 6.52 6.82 13.19
C PRO A 192 5.24 6.20 12.60
N VAL A 193 4.93 4.98 13.04
CA VAL A 193 3.70 4.26 12.67
C VAL A 193 2.81 4.10 13.90
N THR A 194 1.52 4.33 13.74
CA THR A 194 0.55 4.26 14.84
C THR A 194 -0.66 3.42 14.43
N PRO A 195 -1.14 2.52 15.29
CA PRO A 195 -2.31 1.71 14.97
C PRO A 195 -3.55 2.60 14.81
N ASP A 196 -4.49 2.20 13.96
CA ASP A 196 -5.78 2.90 13.80
C ASP A 196 -6.69 2.79 15.03
N ASN A 197 -6.39 1.85 15.93
CA ASN A 197 -7.20 1.48 17.09
C ASN A 197 -8.64 1.05 16.74
N ILE A 198 -8.91 0.73 15.47
CA ILE A 198 -10.20 0.20 15.00
C ILE A 198 -10.01 -1.28 14.69
N GLU A 199 -9.18 -1.59 13.71
CA GLU A 199 -8.85 -2.96 13.32
C GLU A 199 -7.48 -3.39 13.86
N ILE A 200 -6.57 -2.44 14.07
CA ILE A 200 -5.18 -2.69 14.50
C ILE A 200 -5.00 -2.29 15.96
N GLU A 201 -4.41 -3.20 16.74
CA GLU A 201 -4.10 -3.01 18.15
C GLU A 201 -2.69 -2.42 18.35
N SER A 202 -1.73 -2.81 17.50
CA SER A 202 -0.36 -2.29 17.59
C SER A 202 0.39 -2.42 16.27
N CYS A 203 1.21 -1.42 15.98
CA CYS A 203 2.22 -1.46 14.92
C CYS A 203 3.57 -1.83 15.54
N GLY A 204 4.25 -2.83 14.98
CA GLY A 204 5.52 -3.31 15.50
C GLY A 204 6.52 -3.53 14.38
N VAL A 205 7.75 -3.12 14.64
CA VAL A 205 8.90 -3.49 13.84
C VAL A 205 9.67 -4.52 14.67
N ASN A 206 9.12 -5.73 14.78
CA ASN A 206 9.72 -6.80 15.56
C ASN A 206 10.30 -7.86 14.62
N ILE A 207 11.63 -8.00 14.69
CA ILE A 207 12.41 -9.16 14.26
C ILE A 207 12.90 -9.87 15.51
#